data_AF-A0A4R4IUX1-F1
#
_entry.id   AF-A0A4R4IUX1-F1
#
_cell.length_a   1.000
_cell.length_b   1.000
_cell.length_c   1.000
_cell.angle_alpha   90.00
_cell.angle_beta   90.00
_cell.angle_gamma   90.00
#
_symmetry.space_group_name_H-M   'P 1'
#
loop_
_entity.id
_entity.type
_entity.pdbx_description
1 polymer ?
#
loop_
_entity_poly.entity_id
_entity_poly.type
_entity_poly.pdbx_seq_one_letter_code
_entity_poly.pdbx_strand_id
1 'polypeptide(L)'
;MTEEHHPMTDIEDELVRTAFHIDDGRGYTQRIIHRMKRNFYIHEGVCPPLPPAPQVARAKLTPVKKTKKRRKSCNKEIKKEFTSGKNDICC
;
A
#
# COMPACT_ATOMS: atom_id res chain seq x y z
N MET A 1 -18.80 -18.62 -31.38
CA MET A 1 -17.89 -17.83 -30.54
C MET A 1 -18.57 -17.71 -29.19
N THR A 2 -18.10 -18.41 -28.17
CA THR A 2 -18.73 -18.38 -26.84
C THR A 2 -18.40 -17.05 -26.17
N GLU A 3 -19.44 -16.26 -25.92
CA GLU A 3 -19.40 -15.06 -25.09
C GLU A 3 -19.18 -15.54 -23.65
N GLU A 4 -17.93 -15.74 -23.26
CA GLU A 4 -17.56 -16.00 -21.87
C GLU A 4 -17.94 -14.74 -21.07
N HIS A 5 -19.13 -14.75 -20.46
CA HIS A 5 -19.57 -13.73 -19.53
C HIS A 5 -18.70 -13.84 -18.27
N HIS A 6 -17.61 -13.09 -18.24
CA HIS A 6 -16.72 -13.05 -17.07
C HIS A 6 -17.50 -12.36 -15.96
N PRO A 7 -17.67 -12.96 -14.77
CA PRO A 7 -18.25 -12.25 -13.64
C PRO A 7 -17.28 -11.14 -13.28
N MET A 8 -17.61 -9.91 -13.67
CA MET A 8 -17.05 -8.71 -13.06
C MET A 8 -17.59 -8.71 -11.63
N THR A 9 -16.96 -9.47 -10.73
CA THR A 9 -17.09 -9.23 -9.30
C THR A 9 -16.79 -7.75 -9.13
N ASP A 10 -17.74 -7.01 -8.58
CA ASP A 10 -17.70 -5.55 -8.54
C ASP A 10 -16.45 -5.11 -7.78
N ILE A 11 -15.38 -4.79 -8.52
CA ILE A 11 -14.06 -4.42 -7.96
C ILE A 11 -14.20 -3.12 -7.14
N GLU A 12 -15.26 -2.36 -7.41
CA GLU A 12 -15.63 -1.15 -6.70
C GLU A 12 -16.43 -1.42 -5.41
N ASP A 13 -16.89 -2.65 -5.17
CA ASP A 13 -17.53 -3.02 -3.90
C ASP A 13 -16.54 -2.84 -2.74
N GLU A 14 -16.96 -2.04 -1.76
CA GLU A 14 -16.19 -1.73 -0.55
C GLU A 14 -15.78 -3.00 0.20
N LEU A 15 -16.64 -4.04 0.22
CA LEU A 15 -16.34 -5.32 0.84
C LEU A 15 -15.19 -6.04 0.13
N VAL A 16 -15.12 -5.95 -1.20
CA VAL A 16 -14.06 -6.57 -1.99
C VAL A 16 -12.75 -5.83 -1.80
N ARG A 17 -12.75 -4.49 -1.84
CA ARG A 17 -11.56 -3.64 -1.65
C ARG A 17 -10.96 -3.77 -0.25
N THR A 18 -11.79 -4.02 0.77
CA THR A 18 -11.33 -4.16 2.16
C THR A 18 -10.84 -5.58 2.47
N ALA A 19 -11.44 -6.60 1.84
CA ALA A 19 -11.09 -8.01 2.09
C ALA A 19 -9.93 -8.51 1.23
N PHE A 20 -9.72 -7.93 0.04
CA PHE A 20 -8.74 -8.40 -0.93
C PHE A 20 -7.76 -7.29 -1.33
N HIS A 21 -6.49 -7.67 -1.45
CA HIS A 21 -5.52 -6.85 -2.15
C HIS A 21 -5.67 -7.14 -3.65
N ILE A 22 -6.03 -6.09 -4.39
CA ILE A 22 -6.27 -6.12 -5.83
C ILE A 22 -4.99 -5.65 -6.51
N ASP A 23 -4.28 -6.59 -7.13
CA ASP A 23 -3.11 -6.27 -7.95
C ASP A 23 -3.53 -6.24 -9.42
N ASP A 24 -3.50 -5.05 -10.01
CA ASP A 24 -3.74 -4.80 -11.44
C ASP A 24 -2.69 -5.48 -12.36
N GLY A 25 -1.60 -5.99 -11.77
CA GLY A 25 -0.53 -6.72 -12.45
C GLY A 25 0.18 -5.91 -13.54
N ARG A 26 0.02 -4.58 -13.52
CA ARG A 26 0.61 -3.67 -14.51
C ARG A 26 2.11 -3.54 -14.29
N GLY A 27 2.90 -3.95 -15.28
CA GLY A 27 4.35 -3.84 -15.26
C GLY A 27 4.85 -2.42 -15.55
N TYR A 28 5.03 -1.59 -14.51
CA TYR A 28 5.56 -0.22 -14.65
C TYR A 28 7.09 -0.14 -14.71
N THR A 29 7.80 -1.25 -14.56
CA THR A 29 9.25 -1.32 -14.38
C THR A 29 10.02 -0.53 -15.43
N GLN A 30 9.71 -0.71 -16.72
CA GLN A 30 10.41 -0.01 -17.79
C GLN A 30 10.19 1.51 -17.76
N ARG A 31 8.98 1.95 -17.43
CA ARG A 31 8.65 3.38 -17.26
C ARG A 31 9.36 4.00 -16.07
N ILE A 32 9.44 3.27 -14.95
CA ILE A 32 10.18 3.70 -13.76
C ILE A 32 11.66 3.86 -14.11
N ILE A 33 12.27 2.85 -14.73
CA ILE A 33 13.69 2.89 -15.17
C ILE A 33 13.92 4.06 -16.13
N HIS A 34 13.04 4.25 -17.12
CA HIS A 34 13.16 5.35 -18.07
C HIS A 34 13.10 6.72 -17.38
N ARG A 35 12.19 6.89 -16.41
CA ARG A 35 12.11 8.12 -15.59
C ARG A 35 13.36 8.34 -14.76
N MET A 36 13.89 7.28 -14.14
CA MET A 36 15.11 7.35 -13.33
C MET A 36 16.35 7.73 -14.17
N LYS A 37 16.40 7.28 -15.43
CA LYS A 37 17.50 7.57 -16.37
C LYS A 37 17.40 8.93 -17.06
N ARG A 38 16.41 9.77 -16.74
CA ARG A 38 16.21 11.08 -17.40
C ARG A 38 17.48 11.94 -17.40
N ASN A 39 18.19 12.04 -16.28
CA ASN A 39 19.40 12.86 -16.20
C ASN A 39 20.52 12.28 -17.06
N PHE A 40 20.68 10.96 -17.08
CA PHE A 40 21.63 10.28 -17.97
C PHE A 40 21.34 10.61 -19.44
N TYR A 41 20.08 10.56 -19.86
CA TYR A 41 19.66 10.91 -21.22
C TYR A 41 19.95 12.37 -21.57
N ILE A 42 19.74 13.30 -20.63
CA ILE A 42 20.09 14.71 -20.81
C ILE A 42 21.60 14.90 -20.99
N HIS A 43 22.41 14.22 -20.18
CA HIS A 43 23.88 14.32 -20.25
C HIS A 43 24.45 13.75 -21.56
N GLU A 44 23.94 12.60 -22.00
CA GLU A 44 24.36 11.97 -23.26
C GLU A 44 23.75 12.65 -24.50
N GLY A 45 22.81 13.58 -24.30
CA GLY A 45 22.07 14.21 -25.40
C GLY A 45 21.17 13.24 -26.18
N VAL A 46 20.85 12.08 -25.61
CA VAL A 46 20.06 11.03 -26.26
C VAL A 46 18.62 11.09 -25.76
N CYS A 47 17.65 11.07 -26.67
CA CYS A 47 16.23 10.96 -26.33
C CYS A 47 15.71 9.57 -26.72
N PRO A 48 15.80 8.57 -25.83
CA PRO A 48 15.28 7.25 -26.15
C PRO A 48 13.74 7.27 -26.24
N PRO A 49 13.14 6.42 -27.07
CA PRO A 49 11.69 6.35 -27.19
C PRO A 49 11.05 6.00 -25.85
N LEU A 50 9.84 6.53 -25.63
CA LEU A 50 9.09 6.25 -24.43
C LEU A 50 8.78 4.74 -24.37
N PRO A 51 9.01 4.06 -23.24
CA PRO A 51 8.63 2.67 -23.11
C PRO A 51 7.11 2.51 -23.24
N PRO A 52 6.66 1.37 -23.81
CA PRO A 52 5.26 1.12 -24.10
C PRO A 52 4.38 1.23 -22.85
N ALA A 53 3.07 1.40 -23.07
CA ALA A 53 2.11 1.38 -21.97
C ALA A 53 2.14 0.02 -21.25
N PRO A 54 2.06 0.00 -19.90
CA PRO A 54 1.97 -1.25 -19.17
C PRO A 54 0.76 -2.02 -19.67
N GLN A 55 1.00 -3.26 -20.12
CA GLN A 55 -0.08 -4.14 -20.48
C GLN A 55 -0.91 -4.43 -19.23
N VAL A 56 -2.22 -4.22 -19.31
CA VAL A 56 -3.14 -4.53 -18.21
C VAL A 56 -3.19 -6.06 -18.08
N ALA A 57 -2.74 -6.59 -16.95
CA ALA A 57 -2.87 -8.00 -16.64
C ALA A 57 -4.21 -8.24 -15.94
N ARG A 58 -4.66 -9.50 -15.91
CA ARG A 58 -5.85 -9.87 -15.13
C ARG A 58 -5.60 -9.54 -13.65
N ALA A 59 -6.55 -8.83 -13.04
CA ALA A 59 -6.48 -8.46 -11.63
C ALA A 59 -6.35 -9.73 -10.77
N LYS A 60 -5.32 -9.78 -9.93
CA LYS A 60 -5.11 -10.88 -8.99
C LYS A 60 -5.68 -10.47 -7.63
N LEU A 61 -6.73 -11.15 -7.20
CA LEU A 61 -7.32 -10.98 -5.87
C LEU A 61 -6.57 -11.86 -4.88
N THR A 62 -5.92 -11.24 -3.89
CA THR A 62 -5.27 -11.96 -2.79
C THR A 62 -5.96 -11.62 -1.47
N PRO A 63 -6.49 -12.58 -0.71
CA PRO A 63 -7.21 -12.30 0.53
C PRO A 63 -6.27 -11.72 1.59
N VAL A 64 -6.71 -10.63 2.23
CA VAL A 64 -5.95 -9.96 3.28
C VAL A 64 -6.03 -10.78 4.57
N LYS A 65 -4.97 -11.53 4.89
CA LYS A 65 -4.87 -12.25 6.16
C LYS A 65 -4.68 -11.24 7.31
N LYS A 66 -5.70 -11.06 8.16
CA LYS A 66 -5.57 -10.24 9.37
C LYS A 66 -4.56 -10.90 10.32
N THR A 67 -3.45 -10.22 10.59
CA THR A 67 -2.48 -10.66 11.59
C THR A 67 -3.14 -10.59 12.98
N LYS A 68 -3.17 -11.71 13.71
CA LYS A 68 -3.62 -11.72 15.12
C LYS A 68 -2.71 -10.77 15.91
N LYS A 69 -3.24 -9.61 16.35
CA LYS A 69 -2.53 -8.71 17.27
C LYS A 69 -2.18 -9.49 18.54
N ARG A 70 -0.90 -9.82 18.72
CA ARG A 70 -0.37 -10.38 19.96
C ARG A 70 -0.45 -9.27 21.02
N ARG A 71 -1.34 -9.40 22.00
CA ARG A 71 -1.45 -8.46 23.13
C ARG A 71 -0.14 -8.50 23.91
N LYS A 72 0.63 -7.40 23.90
CA LYS A 72 1.76 -7.21 24.83
C LYS A 72 1.16 -6.82 26.18
N SER A 73 1.23 -7.70 27.18
CA SER A 73 0.95 -7.34 28.57
C SER A 73 2.14 -6.54 29.11
N CYS A 74 1.98 -5.23 29.32
CA CYS A 74 2.92 -4.44 30.12
C CYS A 74 2.38 -4.29 31.56
N ASN A 75 3.27 -4.48 32.53
CA ASN A 75 2.99 -4.50 33.97
C ASN A 75 2.41 -3.17 34.49
N LYS A 76 1.49 -3.27 35.46
CA LYS A 76 0.59 -2.20 35.92
C LYS A 76 1.18 -1.30 37.02
N GLU A 77 2.49 -1.34 37.28
CA GLU A 77 3.05 -0.83 38.54
C GLU A 77 3.59 0.60 38.50
N ILE A 78 3.80 1.21 37.33
CA ILE A 78 4.45 2.55 37.27
C ILE A 78 3.46 3.72 37.42
N LYS A 79 2.14 3.49 37.55
CA LYS A 79 1.14 4.57 37.60
C LYS A 79 0.73 5.07 38.99
N LYS A 80 1.31 4.56 40.09
CA LYS A 80 0.91 4.98 41.45
C LYS A 80 1.70 6.17 42.01
N GLU A 81 2.84 6.54 41.43
CA GLU A 81 3.69 7.59 42.01
C GLU A 81 3.35 9.02 41.56
N PHE A 82 2.55 9.19 40.50
CA PHE A 82 2.28 10.53 39.93
C PHE A 82 1.00 11.22 40.44
N THR A 83 0.21 10.58 41.30
CA THR A 83 -1.06 11.16 41.81
C THR A 83 -1.00 11.70 43.23
N SER A 84 0.15 11.64 43.92
CA SER A 84 0.31 12.13 45.29
C SER A 84 1.42 13.17 45.38
N GLY A 85 1.18 14.38 44.89
CA GLY A 85 2.17 15.45 45.07
C GLY A 85 1.97 16.69 44.23
N LYS A 86 0.77 17.30 44.27
CA LYS A 86 0.57 18.72 43.92
C LYS A 86 -0.64 19.27 44.68
N ASN A 87 -0.51 19.35 46.00
CA ASN A 87 -1.27 20.31 46.80
C ASN A 87 -0.25 21.21 47.51
N ASP A 88 -0.59 22.49 47.59
CA ASP A 88 -0.02 23.54 48.43
C ASP A 88 1.22 24.28 47.89
N ILE A 89 0.99 25.47 47.33
CA ILE A 89 1.48 26.73 47.92
C ILE A 89 0.81 27.91 47.21
N CYS A 90 0.06 28.65 48.03
CA CYS A 90 -0.48 29.98 47.84
C CYS A 90 0.64 31.01 48.02
N CYS A 91 0.72 32.00 47.11
CA CYS A 91 1.19 33.38 47.28
C CYS A 91 0.95 34.13 45.97
#